data_AF-A0A2N3RM40-F1
#
_entry.id   AF-A0A2N3RM40-F1
#
_cell.length_a   1.000
_cell.length_b   1.000
_cell.length_c   1.000
_cell.angle_alpha   90.00
_cell.angle_beta   90.00
_cell.angle_gamma   90.00
#
_symmetry.space_group_name_H-M   'P 1'
#
loop_
_entity.id
_entity.type
_entity.pdbx_description
1 polymer ?
#
loop_
_entity_poly.entity_id
_entity_poly.type
_entity_poly.pdbx_seq_one_letter_code
_entity_poly.pdbx_strand_id
1 'polypeptide(L)'
;MRFAVMALAICLIVGCRMQSPPANTPIAKEQSGMQSTVPFTRNLPSHDGEEMVLEFEVPALPDDTHPPIFVGVLLTGSDTDAVADVAERLVRADVVAVVHLEHTEQAGSVPVELLRSQRVGREQEKPVTIAVDGIAKGLFALNADVATMENAGLPPRDMVSEELAFAYSTSLPSGRYRLRLRIDQNRQVLVDANAQLLIAYTHKAK
;
A
#
# COMPACT_ATOMS: atom_id res chain seq x y z
N MET A 1 -92.13 4.37 -6.31
CA MET A 1 -91.97 4.03 -4.88
C MET A 1 -90.72 3.16 -4.77
N ARG A 2 -89.63 3.44 -4.06
CA ARG A 2 -89.25 4.43 -3.03
C ARG A 2 -87.72 4.61 -3.12
N PHE A 3 -87.28 5.78 -2.70
CA PHE A 3 -85.92 6.31 -2.71
C PHE A 3 -84.87 5.42 -2.01
N ALA A 4 -83.68 5.28 -2.61
CA ALA A 4 -82.47 4.87 -1.91
C ALA A 4 -81.52 6.09 -1.87
N VAL A 5 -81.25 6.55 -0.65
CA VAL A 5 -80.52 7.77 -0.32
C VAL A 5 -79.02 7.54 -0.45
N MET A 6 -78.38 8.50 -1.12
CA MET A 6 -76.95 8.72 -1.24
C MET A 6 -76.31 9.00 0.13
N ALA A 7 -75.19 8.35 0.44
CA ALA A 7 -74.25 8.83 1.46
C ALA A 7 -72.83 8.86 0.88
N LEU A 8 -72.33 10.08 0.73
CA LEU A 8 -71.01 10.47 0.27
C LEU A 8 -70.01 10.33 1.44
N ALA A 9 -68.91 9.61 1.26
CA ALA A 9 -67.76 9.69 2.17
C ALA A 9 -66.46 9.70 1.35
N ILE A 10 -65.92 10.90 1.17
CA ILE A 10 -64.59 11.18 0.65
C ILE A 10 -63.59 10.96 1.78
N CYS A 11 -62.56 10.15 1.56
CA CYS A 11 -61.35 10.15 2.38
C CYS A 11 -60.12 10.13 1.46
N LEU A 12 -59.59 11.33 1.20
CA LEU A 12 -58.26 11.57 0.67
C LEU A 12 -57.26 11.40 1.82
N ILE A 13 -56.39 10.39 1.75
CA ILE A 13 -55.17 10.38 2.58
C ILE A 13 -53.98 9.88 1.75
N VAL A 14 -53.20 10.88 1.30
CA VAL A 14 -51.74 11.00 1.44
C VAL A 14 -50.89 9.77 1.15
N GLY A 15 -50.03 9.92 0.14
CA GLY A 15 -49.06 8.92 -0.29
C GLY A 15 -48.06 8.51 0.79
N CYS A 16 -47.85 7.20 0.88
CA CYS A 16 -46.64 6.64 1.44
C CYS A 16 -45.63 6.46 0.30
N ARG A 17 -44.63 7.33 0.33
CA ARG A 17 -43.43 7.25 -0.51
C ARG A 17 -42.90 5.82 -0.50
N MET A 18 -42.64 5.27 -1.69
CA MET A 18 -41.68 4.19 -1.82
C MET A 18 -40.35 4.70 -1.30
N GLN A 19 -40.00 4.27 -0.09
CA GLN A 19 -38.72 4.53 0.52
C GLN A 19 -37.74 3.54 -0.11
N SER A 20 -37.08 3.98 -1.18
CA SER A 20 -35.88 3.31 -1.68
C SER A 20 -34.89 3.22 -0.52
N PRO A 21 -34.39 2.02 -0.17
CA PRO A 21 -33.27 1.91 0.77
C PRO A 21 -32.08 2.66 0.16
N PRO A 22 -31.34 3.47 0.94
CA PRO A 22 -30.09 4.02 0.43
C PRO A 22 -29.18 2.84 0.08
N ALA A 23 -28.73 2.81 -1.18
CA ALA A 23 -27.61 2.00 -1.61
C ALA A 23 -26.35 2.55 -0.94
N ASN A 24 -26.18 2.24 0.33
CA ASN A 24 -24.90 2.37 1.00
C ASN A 24 -24.08 1.16 0.56
N THR A 25 -23.35 1.33 -0.54
CA THR A 25 -22.28 0.46 -0.98
C THR A 25 -21.34 0.20 0.21
N PRO A 26 -21.18 -1.05 0.67
CA PRO A 26 -20.23 -1.37 1.72
C PRO A 26 -18.81 -1.52 1.15
N ILE A 27 -18.35 -0.60 0.30
CA ILE A 27 -17.01 -0.70 -0.30
C ILE A 27 -15.92 -0.24 0.69
N ALA A 28 -16.26 0.57 1.70
CA ALA A 28 -15.28 1.11 2.63
C ALA A 28 -14.91 0.19 3.83
N LYS A 29 -15.62 -0.94 4.05
CA LYS A 29 -15.33 -1.84 5.18
C LYS A 29 -14.71 -3.19 4.78
N GLU A 30 -14.80 -3.60 3.52
CA GLU A 30 -14.29 -4.92 3.09
C GLU A 30 -12.77 -4.95 2.84
N GLN A 31 -12.10 -3.81 2.65
CA GLN A 31 -10.63 -3.79 2.46
C GLN A 31 -9.81 -3.85 3.75
N SER A 32 -10.42 -3.61 4.92
CA SER A 32 -9.71 -3.60 6.21
C SER A 32 -9.49 -5.00 6.83
N GLY A 33 -9.93 -6.08 6.17
CA GLY A 33 -9.94 -7.44 6.72
C GLY A 33 -9.00 -8.46 6.04
N MET A 34 -8.31 -8.10 4.96
CA MET A 34 -7.37 -9.03 4.31
C MET A 34 -5.99 -8.93 4.97
N GLN A 35 -5.78 -9.76 5.98
CA GLN A 35 -4.45 -10.06 6.50
C GLN A 35 -3.54 -10.43 5.33
N SER A 36 -2.52 -9.62 5.10
CA SER A 36 -1.62 -9.75 3.95
C SER A 36 -0.36 -10.50 4.38
N THR A 37 0.27 -11.24 3.48
CA THR A 37 1.55 -11.92 3.75
C THR A 37 2.59 -11.41 2.79
N VAL A 38 3.81 -11.13 3.26
CA VAL A 38 4.90 -10.66 2.39
C VAL A 38 5.35 -11.77 1.43
N PRO A 39 5.56 -11.47 0.13
CA PRO A 39 5.39 -10.16 -0.52
C PRO A 39 3.95 -9.91 -1.00
N PHE A 40 3.53 -8.65 -1.03
CA PHE A 40 2.21 -8.26 -1.58
C PHE A 40 2.20 -6.82 -2.11
N THR A 41 1.22 -6.54 -2.97
CA THR A 41 0.94 -5.17 -3.46
C THR A 41 -0.39 -4.61 -2.95
N ARG A 42 -0.49 -3.28 -2.87
CA ARG A 42 -1.74 -2.55 -2.60
C ARG A 42 -1.81 -1.29 -3.45
N ASN A 43 -3.02 -0.78 -3.64
CA ASN A 43 -3.19 0.56 -4.18
C ASN A 43 -2.55 1.57 -3.21
N LEU A 44 -1.98 2.65 -3.74
CA LEU A 44 -1.50 3.77 -2.94
C LEU A 44 -2.67 4.49 -2.24
N PRO A 45 -2.41 5.31 -1.20
CA PRO A 45 -3.43 6.18 -0.61
C PRO A 45 -4.17 6.97 -1.70
N SER A 46 -5.44 7.29 -1.49
CA SER A 46 -6.29 7.93 -2.51
C SER A 46 -6.00 9.41 -2.66
N HIS A 47 -5.52 10.06 -1.59
CA HIS A 47 -5.17 11.48 -1.58
C HIS A 47 -3.80 11.74 -0.95
N ASP A 48 -3.20 12.87 -1.33
CA ASP A 48 -1.95 13.36 -0.75
C ASP A 48 -2.17 13.68 0.74
N GLY A 49 -1.22 13.25 1.59
CA GLY A 49 -1.35 13.39 3.04
C GLY A 49 -2.39 12.47 3.69
N GLU A 50 -3.01 11.55 2.95
CA GLU A 50 -3.84 10.49 3.54
C GLU A 50 -2.97 9.41 4.17
N GLU A 51 -3.21 9.10 5.45
CA GLU A 51 -2.54 7.98 6.11
C GLU A 51 -3.24 6.66 5.77
N MET A 52 -2.47 5.72 5.24
CA MET A 52 -2.85 4.34 5.04
C MET A 52 -2.27 3.49 6.16
N VAL A 53 -3.11 2.65 6.77
CA VAL A 53 -2.70 1.68 7.78
C VAL A 53 -2.89 0.28 7.24
N LEU A 54 -1.84 -0.54 7.28
CA LEU A 54 -1.87 -1.93 6.82
C LEU A 54 -1.35 -2.86 7.91
N GLU A 55 -2.03 -3.97 8.11
CA GLU A 55 -1.56 -5.08 8.94
C GLU A 55 -1.19 -6.27 8.06
N PHE A 56 -0.03 -6.86 8.32
CA PHE A 56 0.50 -7.96 7.52
C PHE A 56 1.40 -8.89 8.33
N GLU A 57 1.66 -10.07 7.77
CA GLU A 57 2.55 -11.08 8.33
C GLU A 57 3.85 -11.13 7.51
N VAL A 58 4.96 -11.20 8.22
CA VAL A 58 6.30 -11.50 7.69
C VAL A 58 6.64 -12.93 8.10
N PRO A 59 6.43 -13.94 7.24
CA PRO A 59 6.85 -15.31 7.55
C PRO A 59 8.37 -15.43 7.57
N ALA A 60 8.87 -16.43 8.30
CA ALA A 60 10.26 -16.81 8.19
C ALA A 60 10.54 -17.40 6.79
N LEU A 61 11.71 -17.10 6.24
CA LEU A 61 12.21 -17.78 5.06
C LEU A 61 12.96 -19.06 5.50
N PRO A 62 13.08 -20.09 4.63
CA PRO A 62 13.69 -21.38 4.99
C PRO A 62 15.05 -21.25 5.67
N ASP A 63 15.88 -20.30 5.22
CA ASP A 63 17.23 -20.06 5.72
C ASP A 63 17.38 -18.72 6.46
N ASP A 64 16.27 -18.03 6.75
CA ASP A 64 16.30 -16.76 7.46
C ASP A 64 15.05 -16.52 8.30
N THR A 65 15.25 -16.55 9.62
CA THR A 65 14.21 -16.24 10.61
C THR A 65 14.03 -14.74 10.81
N HIS A 66 14.93 -13.92 10.28
CA HIS A 66 14.93 -12.47 10.37
C HIS A 66 15.01 -11.79 8.99
N PRO A 67 14.11 -12.12 8.04
CA PRO A 67 14.29 -11.72 6.66
C PRO A 67 14.24 -10.19 6.49
N PRO A 68 15.13 -9.61 5.68
CA PRO A 68 15.10 -8.19 5.36
C PRO A 68 13.89 -7.89 4.46
N ILE A 69 13.22 -6.76 4.69
CA ILE A 69 12.10 -6.30 3.85
C ILE A 69 12.30 -4.85 3.44
N PHE A 70 11.55 -4.42 2.44
CA PHE A 70 11.37 -3.01 2.15
C PHE A 70 9.90 -2.64 1.96
N VAL A 71 9.63 -1.35 2.15
CA VAL A 71 8.37 -0.68 1.85
C VAL A 71 8.65 0.27 0.69
N GLY A 72 7.93 0.08 -0.40
CA GLY A 72 8.25 0.72 -1.67
C GLY A 72 7.09 0.72 -2.65
N VAL A 73 7.43 0.79 -3.93
CA VAL A 73 6.48 0.68 -5.02
C VAL A 73 6.96 -0.31 -6.08
N LEU A 74 5.99 -1.03 -6.65
CA LEU A 74 6.16 -1.85 -7.83
C LEU A 74 5.65 -1.06 -9.04
N LEU A 75 6.48 -0.96 -10.06
CA LEU A 75 6.13 -0.46 -11.38
C LEU A 75 6.00 -1.66 -12.31
N THR A 76 4.93 -1.72 -13.10
CA THR A 76 4.76 -2.79 -14.10
C THR A 76 4.45 -2.22 -15.46
N GLY A 77 4.83 -2.95 -16.51
CA GLY A 77 4.56 -2.57 -17.89
C GLY A 77 4.86 -3.72 -18.85
N SER A 78 4.71 -3.46 -20.15
CA SER A 78 5.01 -4.43 -21.21
C SER A 78 6.37 -4.19 -21.89
N ASP A 79 7.02 -3.07 -21.60
CA ASP A 79 8.27 -2.63 -22.22
C ASP A 79 9.29 -2.29 -21.14
N THR A 80 10.42 -3.00 -21.14
CA THR A 80 11.46 -2.89 -20.11
C THR A 80 12.07 -1.49 -20.07
N ASP A 81 12.38 -0.92 -21.23
CA ASP A 81 13.05 0.38 -21.32
C ASP A 81 12.08 1.47 -20.84
N ALA A 82 10.81 1.36 -21.20
CA ALA A 82 9.79 2.31 -20.75
C ALA A 82 9.58 2.26 -19.22
N VAL A 83 9.59 1.08 -18.60
CA VAL A 83 9.44 0.94 -17.14
C VAL A 83 10.69 1.45 -16.41
N ALA A 84 11.88 1.15 -16.92
CA ALA A 84 13.14 1.68 -16.39
C ALA A 84 13.19 3.22 -16.45
N ASP A 85 12.76 3.82 -17.56
CA ASP A 85 12.66 5.27 -17.73
C ASP A 85 11.69 5.90 -16.72
N VAL A 86 10.55 5.26 -16.45
CA VAL A 86 9.60 5.69 -15.41
C VAL A 86 10.26 5.62 -14.03
N ALA A 87 10.93 4.52 -13.71
CA ALA A 87 11.60 4.35 -12.43
C ALA A 87 12.66 5.43 -12.18
N GLU A 88 13.50 5.73 -13.18
CA GLU A 88 14.52 6.77 -13.10
C GLU A 88 13.91 8.18 -12.92
N ARG A 89 12.76 8.45 -13.55
CA ARG A 89 12.00 9.69 -13.33
C ARG A 89 11.47 9.78 -11.90
N LEU A 90 10.91 8.70 -11.35
CA LEU A 90 10.36 8.67 -9.99
C LEU A 90 11.44 8.87 -8.92
N VAL A 91 12.63 8.29 -9.10
CA VAL A 91 13.79 8.54 -8.22
C VAL A 91 14.15 10.03 -8.17
N ARG A 92 13.95 10.76 -9.27
CA ARG A 92 14.21 12.21 -9.37
C ARG A 92 13.00 13.09 -9.05
N ALA A 93 11.86 12.52 -8.68
CA ALA A 93 10.61 13.24 -8.53
C ALA A 93 10.40 13.86 -7.13
N ASP A 94 11.42 13.86 -6.27
CA ASP A 94 11.36 14.42 -4.91
C ASP A 94 10.12 13.97 -4.11
N VAL A 95 9.74 12.69 -4.26
CA VAL A 95 8.63 12.11 -3.48
C VAL A 95 9.04 12.08 -2.01
N VAL A 96 8.14 12.50 -1.12
CA VAL A 96 8.34 12.41 0.34
C VAL A 96 7.22 11.57 0.93
N ALA A 97 7.62 10.51 1.63
CA ALA A 97 6.71 9.66 2.39
C ALA A 97 7.02 9.75 3.89
N VAL A 98 6.01 9.49 4.70
CA VAL A 98 6.14 9.21 6.14
C VAL A 98 5.86 7.73 6.32
N VAL A 99 6.85 6.99 6.82
CA VAL A 99 6.81 5.54 6.95
C VAL A 99 7.10 5.16 8.39
N HIS A 100 6.13 4.53 9.06
CA HIS A 100 6.31 3.91 10.36
C HIS A 100 5.98 2.44 10.27
N LEU A 101 6.87 1.60 10.80
CA LEU A 101 6.67 0.16 10.88
C LEU A 101 6.77 -0.27 12.34
N GLU A 102 5.82 -1.08 12.78
CA GLU A 102 5.74 -1.58 14.15
C GLU A 102 5.59 -3.11 14.13
N HIS A 103 6.42 -3.80 14.89
CA HIS A 103 6.26 -5.22 15.18
C HIS A 103 5.20 -5.39 16.27
N THR A 104 4.23 -6.28 16.06
CA THR A 104 3.14 -6.53 17.00
C THR A 104 3.50 -7.72 17.88
N GLU A 105 3.68 -7.45 19.17
CA GLU A 105 3.99 -8.44 20.21
C GLU A 105 2.80 -8.61 21.17
N GLN A 106 2.86 -9.64 22.01
CA GLN A 106 1.81 -9.88 23.01
C GLN A 106 1.64 -8.72 24.00
N ALA A 107 2.74 -8.03 24.31
CA ALA A 107 2.77 -6.94 25.28
C ALA A 107 2.54 -5.55 24.67
N GLY A 108 2.43 -5.44 23.35
CA GLY A 108 2.26 -4.15 22.65
C GLY A 108 2.95 -4.12 21.29
N SER A 109 3.17 -2.91 20.79
CA SER A 109 3.82 -2.69 19.49
C SER A 109 5.22 -2.10 19.70
N VAL A 110 6.21 -2.66 19.01
CA VAL A 110 7.61 -2.22 19.07
C VAL A 110 7.97 -1.52 17.74
N PRO A 111 8.42 -0.26 17.76
CA PRO A 111 8.87 0.43 16.56
C PRO A 111 10.06 -0.30 15.91
N VAL A 112 10.00 -0.43 14.58
CA VAL A 112 11.08 -1.00 13.78
C VAL A 112 11.97 0.12 13.27
N GLU A 113 13.29 -0.06 13.40
CA GLU A 113 14.25 0.82 12.76
C GLU A 113 14.18 0.65 11.23
N LEU A 114 13.99 1.77 10.53
CA LEU A 114 13.98 1.80 9.08
C LEU A 114 15.17 2.59 8.56
N LEU A 115 15.71 2.13 7.44
CA LEU A 115 16.82 2.74 6.72
C LEU A 115 16.32 3.22 5.35
N ARG A 116 17.02 4.19 4.77
CA ARG A 116 16.91 4.55 3.36
C ARG A 116 18.29 4.59 2.72
N SER A 117 18.38 4.36 1.42
CA SER A 117 19.61 4.63 0.68
C SER A 117 19.75 6.13 0.43
N GLN A 118 20.92 6.70 0.73
CA GLN A 118 21.28 8.06 0.40
C GLN A 118 22.49 8.09 -0.52
N ARG A 119 22.35 8.72 -1.68
CA ARG A 119 23.49 9.04 -2.55
C ARG A 119 24.41 10.05 -1.88
N VAL A 120 25.67 9.67 -1.66
CA VAL A 120 26.73 10.50 -1.06
C VAL A 120 27.87 10.81 -2.05
N GLY A 121 27.79 10.28 -3.27
CA GLY A 121 28.71 10.52 -4.37
C GLY A 121 28.13 9.98 -5.68
N ARG A 122 28.86 10.12 -6.81
CA ARG A 122 28.34 9.72 -8.13
C ARG A 122 27.86 8.25 -8.18
N GLU A 123 28.62 7.36 -7.54
CA GLU A 123 28.37 5.91 -7.50
C GLU A 123 28.36 5.38 -6.06
N GLN A 124 28.16 6.25 -5.08
CA GLN A 124 28.23 5.88 -3.67
C GLN A 124 26.90 6.14 -3.00
N GLU A 125 26.37 5.07 -2.42
CA GLU A 125 25.16 5.08 -1.62
C GLU A 125 25.48 4.61 -0.21
N LYS A 126 24.83 5.21 0.78
CA LYS A 126 24.97 4.84 2.18
C LYS A 126 23.61 4.63 2.81
N PRO A 127 23.47 3.60 3.68
CA PRO A 127 22.31 3.49 4.55
C PRO A 127 22.24 4.69 5.48
N VAL A 128 21.06 5.28 5.61
CA VAL A 128 20.76 6.34 6.57
C VAL A 128 19.51 5.95 7.33
N THR A 129 19.60 5.93 8.66
CA THR A 129 18.45 5.70 9.54
C THR A 129 17.39 6.78 9.35
N ILE A 130 16.15 6.36 9.18
CA ILE A 130 14.97 7.24 9.18
C ILE A 130 14.70 7.64 10.63
N ALA A 131 14.54 8.94 10.86
CA ALA A 131 14.27 9.47 12.20
C ALA A 131 12.89 9.03 12.71
N VAL A 132 12.62 9.27 14.00
CA VAL A 132 11.35 8.89 14.64
C VAL A 132 10.12 9.53 13.99
N ASP A 133 10.29 10.64 13.27
CA ASP A 133 9.23 11.27 12.49
C ASP A 133 8.80 10.45 11.26
N GLY A 134 9.56 9.41 10.88
CA GLY A 134 9.26 8.51 9.77
C GLY A 134 9.54 9.10 8.39
N ILE A 135 10.16 10.29 8.29
CA ILE A 135 10.29 10.99 7.01
C ILE A 135 11.32 10.28 6.09
N ALA A 136 10.81 9.64 5.05
CA ALA A 136 11.54 9.06 3.94
C ALA A 136 11.57 10.03 2.75
N LYS A 137 12.74 10.64 2.50
CA LYS A 137 12.95 11.55 1.37
C LYS A 137 13.47 10.80 0.16
N GLY A 138 12.71 10.87 -0.92
CA GLY A 138 13.04 10.26 -2.20
C GLY A 138 12.74 8.77 -2.25
N LEU A 139 12.77 8.27 -3.49
CA LEU A 139 12.77 6.84 -3.81
C LEU A 139 14.19 6.43 -4.21
N PHE A 140 14.55 5.18 -3.96
CA PHE A 140 15.80 4.59 -4.43
C PHE A 140 15.54 3.18 -4.96
N ALA A 141 16.36 2.73 -5.91
CA ALA A 141 16.27 1.38 -6.43
C ALA A 141 16.61 0.37 -5.33
N LEU A 142 15.75 -0.63 -5.15
CA LEU A 142 16.00 -1.73 -4.23
C LEU A 142 15.26 -2.97 -4.73
N ASN A 143 16.04 -3.98 -5.09
CA ASN A 143 15.49 -5.19 -5.70
C ASN A 143 14.87 -6.10 -4.63
N ALA A 144 13.71 -6.65 -4.95
CA ALA A 144 13.05 -7.69 -4.21
C ALA A 144 13.72 -9.06 -4.45
N ASP A 145 13.51 -9.98 -3.52
CA ASP A 145 13.86 -11.38 -3.74
C ASP A 145 12.96 -11.98 -4.83
N VAL A 146 13.55 -12.28 -5.98
CA VAL A 146 12.88 -12.77 -7.18
C VAL A 146 12.05 -14.02 -6.89
N ALA A 147 12.58 -14.98 -6.14
CA ALA A 147 11.88 -16.24 -5.88
C ALA A 147 10.62 -16.01 -5.03
N THR A 148 10.69 -15.14 -4.02
CA THR A 148 9.50 -14.81 -3.22
C THR A 148 8.45 -14.03 -4.03
N MET A 149 8.88 -13.13 -4.91
CA MET A 149 7.99 -12.36 -5.79
C MET A 149 7.27 -13.27 -6.80
N GLU A 150 8.01 -14.15 -7.48
CA GLU A 150 7.45 -15.13 -8.43
C GLU A 150 6.42 -16.06 -7.77
N ASN A 151 6.73 -16.56 -6.57
CA ASN A 151 5.82 -17.41 -5.80
C ASN A 151 4.52 -16.69 -5.39
N ALA A 152 4.57 -15.37 -5.24
CA ALA A 152 3.39 -14.53 -4.99
C ALA A 152 2.68 -14.08 -6.27
N GLY A 153 3.19 -14.43 -7.46
CA GLY A 153 2.66 -13.99 -8.74
C GLY A 153 2.91 -12.51 -9.03
N LEU A 154 4.04 -11.98 -8.55
CA LEU A 154 4.47 -10.60 -8.73
C LEU A 154 5.78 -10.53 -9.54
N PRO A 155 5.86 -9.68 -10.58
CA PRO A 155 4.74 -9.00 -11.21
C PRO A 155 3.76 -10.00 -11.87
N PRO A 156 2.57 -9.55 -12.32
CA PRO A 156 1.70 -10.38 -13.13
C PRO A 156 2.45 -10.99 -14.32
N ARG A 157 2.02 -12.18 -14.76
CA ARG A 157 2.62 -12.84 -15.93
C ARG A 157 2.63 -11.92 -17.14
N ASP A 158 3.69 -12.03 -17.95
CA ASP A 158 3.90 -11.27 -19.18
C ASP A 158 4.07 -9.75 -18.97
N MET A 159 4.33 -9.31 -17.74
CA MET A 159 4.75 -7.95 -17.42
C MET A 159 6.20 -7.93 -16.96
N VAL A 160 6.89 -6.83 -17.30
CA VAL A 160 8.18 -6.47 -16.72
C VAL A 160 7.94 -5.53 -15.54
N SER A 161 8.90 -5.46 -14.63
CA SER A 161 8.77 -4.62 -13.45
C SER A 161 10.07 -3.97 -12.99
N GLU A 162 9.93 -2.84 -12.33
CA GLU A 162 10.97 -2.16 -11.57
C GLU A 162 10.47 -1.89 -10.15
N GLU A 163 11.41 -1.90 -9.20
CA GLU A 163 11.12 -1.80 -7.77
C GLU A 163 11.87 -0.62 -7.16
N LEU A 164 11.13 0.26 -6.50
CA LEU A 164 11.70 1.40 -5.79
C LEU A 164 11.28 1.34 -4.33
N ALA A 165 12.14 1.77 -3.42
CA ALA A 165 11.87 1.77 -1.98
C ALA A 165 11.81 3.19 -1.41
N PHE A 166 10.91 3.38 -0.43
CA PHE A 166 10.97 4.51 0.50
C PHE A 166 11.89 4.20 1.67
N ALA A 167 11.81 2.96 2.16
CA ALA A 167 12.46 2.52 3.38
C ALA A 167 12.67 1.00 3.37
N TYR A 168 13.65 0.52 4.12
CA TYR A 168 13.90 -0.91 4.31
C TYR A 168 14.38 -1.21 5.74
N SER A 169 14.22 -2.46 6.16
CA SER A 169 14.86 -3.01 7.34
C SER A 169 15.73 -4.18 6.94
N THR A 170 16.93 -4.27 7.52
CA THR A 170 17.91 -5.32 7.22
C THR A 170 17.65 -6.62 7.97
N SER A 171 16.76 -6.61 8.95
CA SER A 171 16.52 -7.78 9.80
C SER A 171 15.21 -7.59 10.57
N LEU A 172 14.20 -8.42 10.27
CA LEU A 172 12.91 -8.41 10.95
C LEU A 172 12.55 -9.79 11.48
N PRO A 173 12.31 -9.98 12.79
CA PRO A 173 11.72 -11.22 13.29
C PRO A 173 10.46 -11.59 12.52
N SER A 174 10.25 -12.88 12.26
CA SER A 174 8.98 -13.31 11.69
C SER A 174 7.82 -12.99 12.64
N GLY A 175 6.68 -12.57 12.09
CA GLY A 175 5.52 -12.18 12.88
C GLY A 175 4.63 -11.14 12.22
N ARG A 176 3.80 -10.50 13.04
CA ARG A 176 2.80 -9.52 12.60
C ARG A 176 3.34 -8.12 12.67
N TYR A 177 3.06 -7.33 11.65
CA TYR A 177 3.50 -5.95 11.53
C TYR A 177 2.33 -5.03 11.19
N ARG A 178 2.45 -3.78 11.65
CA ARG A 178 1.59 -2.68 11.25
C ARG A 178 2.43 -1.62 10.56
N LEU A 179 2.08 -1.30 9.31
CA LEU A 179 2.61 -0.18 8.55
C LEU A 179 1.65 0.99 8.65
N ARG A 180 2.18 2.17 8.94
CA ARG A 180 1.52 3.46 8.69
C ARG A 180 2.31 4.18 7.61
N LEU A 181 1.65 4.46 6.49
CA LEU A 181 2.24 5.10 5.32
C LEU A 181 1.44 6.33 4.94
N ARG A 182 2.12 7.44 4.73
CA ARG A 182 1.53 8.65 4.16
C ARG A 182 2.46 9.21 3.10
N ILE A 183 1.93 9.76 2.02
CA ILE A 183 2.74 10.40 0.96
C ILE A 183 2.43 11.88 0.99
N ASP A 184 3.39 12.67 1.47
CA ASP A 184 3.23 14.10 1.78
C ASP A 184 3.60 15.00 0.60
N GLN A 185 4.43 14.50 -0.32
CA GLN A 185 4.89 15.29 -1.46
C GLN A 185 4.93 14.45 -2.74
N ASN A 186 4.46 15.04 -3.84
CA ASN A 186 4.54 14.51 -5.20
C ASN A 186 3.90 13.11 -5.37
N ARG A 187 2.85 12.78 -4.61
CA ARG A 187 2.14 11.50 -4.75
C ARG A 187 1.59 11.30 -6.17
N GLN A 188 1.11 12.36 -6.81
CA GLN A 188 0.53 12.28 -8.15
C GLN A 188 1.48 11.65 -9.16
N VAL A 189 2.80 11.83 -9.04
CA VAL A 189 3.76 11.20 -9.96
C VAL A 189 3.76 9.67 -9.86
N LEU A 190 3.46 9.12 -8.68
CA LEU A 190 3.33 7.67 -8.47
C LEU A 190 2.02 7.15 -9.06
N VAL A 191 0.95 7.93 -8.93
CA VAL A 191 -0.37 7.60 -9.51
C VAL A 191 -0.27 7.60 -11.03
N ASP A 192 0.34 8.62 -11.62
CA ASP A 192 0.52 8.76 -13.07
C ASP A 192 1.41 7.63 -13.64
N ALA A 193 2.33 7.12 -12.81
CA ALA A 193 3.18 5.97 -13.14
C ALA A 193 2.47 4.61 -12.95
N ASN A 194 1.20 4.57 -12.51
CA ASN A 194 0.49 3.36 -12.10
C ASN A 194 1.24 2.53 -11.05
N ALA A 195 1.99 3.20 -10.18
CA ALA A 195 2.76 2.55 -9.14
C ALA A 195 1.84 1.93 -8.08
N GLN A 196 2.15 0.70 -7.66
CA GLN A 196 1.47 0.04 -6.56
C GLN A 196 2.37 0.02 -5.33
N LEU A 197 1.83 0.23 -4.12
CA LEU A 197 2.58 -0.03 -2.89
C LEU A 197 3.06 -1.48 -2.90
N LEU A 198 4.33 -1.69 -2.58
CA LEU A 198 4.96 -3.01 -2.46
C LEU A 198 5.55 -3.16 -1.06
N ILE A 199 5.26 -4.29 -0.41
CA ILE A 199 6.03 -4.78 0.73
C ILE A 199 6.63 -6.12 0.30
N ALA A 200 7.95 -6.21 0.27
CA ALA A 200 8.65 -7.39 -0.23
C ALA A 200 9.96 -7.65 0.52
N TYR A 201 10.41 -8.91 0.46
CA TYR A 201 11.75 -9.28 0.91
C TYR A 201 12.81 -8.63 0.03
N THR A 202 13.90 -8.14 0.59
CA THR A 202 15.00 -7.59 -0.22
C THR A 202 15.82 -8.73 -0.82
N HIS A 203 16.30 -8.56 -2.04
CA HIS A 203 17.32 -9.42 -2.60
C HIS A 203 18.57 -9.40 -1.70
N LYS A 204 19.02 -10.57 -1.26
CA LYS A 204 20.29 -10.70 -0.56
C LYS A 204 21.40 -10.82 -1.59
N ALA A 205 22.39 -9.93 -1.53
CA ALA A 205 23.66 -10.17 -2.19
C ALA A 205 24.23 -11.50 -1.66
N LYS A 206 24.55 -12.43 -2.56
CA LYS A 206 25.22 -13.69 -2.23
C LYS A 206 26.68 -13.48 -1.84
#